data_AF-A0A7C5P612-F1
#
_entry.id   AF-A0A7C5P612-F1
#
_cell.length_a   1.000
_cell.length_b   1.000
_cell.length_c   1.000
_cell.angle_alpha   90.00
_cell.angle_beta   90.00
_cell.angle_gamma   90.00
#
_symmetry.space_group_name_H-M   'P 1'
#
loop_
_entity.id
_entity.type
_entity.pdbx_description
1 polymer ?
#
loop_
_entity_poly.entity_id
_entity_poly.type
_entity_poly.pdbx_seq_one_letter_code
_entity_poly.pdbx_strand_id
1 'polypeptide(L)'
;MKQLLRGMLITLCVWTTVTVAQAQTNTVDTTKFARSFEGAKGDVLALATKTIAAVKEGKYAEALTQLAELAKQVNLTDEQKKSVKDLTAAVKNKLTGTAQQTGKEAEGAVNSLKKSFFGK
;
A
#
# COMPACT_ATOMS: atom_id res chain seq x y z
N MET A 1 -19.15 -38.63 41.17
CA MET A 1 -20.33 -39.06 40.39
C MET A 1 -20.67 -37.97 39.38
N LYS A 2 -20.73 -38.33 38.08
CA LYS A 2 -21.54 -37.73 36.99
C LYS A 2 -21.22 -36.26 36.64
N GLN A 3 -20.70 -35.88 35.47
CA GLN A 3 -21.03 -36.31 34.11
C GLN A 3 -19.83 -36.12 33.16
N LEU A 4 -19.41 -37.22 32.53
CA LEU A 4 -18.87 -37.22 31.18
C LEU A 4 -20.07 -37.11 30.23
N LEU A 5 -20.07 -36.20 29.25
CA LEU A 5 -20.59 -36.51 27.91
C LEU A 5 -20.48 -35.34 26.91
N ARG A 6 -19.63 -35.58 25.91
CA ARG A 6 -19.92 -35.48 24.46
C ARG A 6 -20.22 -34.09 23.86
N GLY A 7 -19.25 -33.63 23.08
CA GLY A 7 -19.41 -32.67 21.98
C GLY A 7 -18.05 -32.08 21.60
N MET A 8 -17.24 -32.78 20.82
CA MET A 8 -17.00 -32.46 19.39
C MET A 8 -16.31 -31.08 19.23
N LEU A 9 -14.97 -31.05 19.22
CA LEU A 9 -14.15 -30.92 17.99
C LEU A 9 -14.38 -29.58 17.24
N ILE A 10 -13.33 -28.74 17.19
CA ILE A 10 -12.72 -28.12 15.99
C ILE A 10 -12.10 -26.75 16.35
N THR A 11 -10.78 -26.81 16.52
CA THR A 11 -9.75 -25.88 16.06
C THR A 11 -10.22 -24.68 15.24
N LEU A 12 -9.94 -23.45 15.71
CA LEU A 12 -9.34 -22.42 14.87
C LEU A 12 -8.69 -21.30 15.71
N CYS A 13 -7.50 -20.88 15.29
CA CYS A 13 -6.64 -19.83 15.83
C CYS A 13 -7.33 -18.69 16.59
N VAL A 14 -7.06 -18.62 17.89
CA VAL A 14 -6.97 -17.35 18.60
C VAL A 14 -5.63 -16.72 18.24
N TRP A 15 -5.63 -15.62 17.48
CA TRP A 15 -4.70 -14.51 17.71
C TRP A 15 -5.31 -13.19 17.24
N THR A 16 -5.50 -12.32 18.23
CA THR A 16 -5.61 -10.86 18.16
C THR A 16 -6.68 -10.26 17.26
N THR A 17 -7.77 -9.89 17.92
CA THR A 17 -8.65 -8.78 17.56
C THR A 17 -7.82 -7.50 17.34
N VAL A 18 -7.76 -7.03 16.09
CA VAL A 18 -7.61 -5.60 15.81
C VAL A 18 -8.87 -5.16 15.09
N THR A 19 -9.79 -4.58 15.85
CA THR A 19 -10.83 -3.71 15.34
C THR A 19 -10.14 -2.48 14.76
N VAL A 20 -9.74 -2.53 13.49
CA VAL A 20 -9.37 -1.32 12.76
C VAL A 20 -10.69 -0.65 12.41
N ALA A 21 -10.97 0.45 13.12
CA ALA A 21 -12.02 1.38 12.74
C ALA A 21 -11.94 1.64 11.24
N GLN A 22 -12.98 1.25 10.50
CA GLN A 22 -13.13 1.60 9.09
C GLN A 22 -13.40 3.10 9.02
N ALA A 23 -12.35 3.90 9.13
CA ALA A 23 -12.37 5.26 8.66
C ALA A 23 -12.60 5.17 7.15
N GLN A 24 -13.84 5.48 6.73
CA GLN A 24 -14.22 5.70 5.35
C GLN A 24 -13.38 6.87 4.83
N THR A 25 -12.15 6.59 4.45
CA THR A 25 -11.24 7.57 3.90
C THR A 25 -11.35 7.47 2.39
N ASN A 26 -11.28 8.63 1.76
CA ASN A 26 -11.31 8.80 0.31
C ASN A 26 -9.98 8.25 -0.26
N THR A 27 -9.73 6.95 -0.10
CA THR A 27 -8.45 6.29 -0.35
C THR A 27 -8.18 6.12 -1.84
N VAL A 28 -6.92 6.23 -2.23
CA VAL A 28 -6.47 5.93 -3.59
C VAL A 28 -6.84 4.49 -3.94
N ASP A 29 -7.44 4.27 -5.11
CA ASP A 29 -7.73 2.92 -5.58
C ASP A 29 -6.43 2.15 -5.85
N THR A 30 -6.20 1.09 -5.07
CA THR A 30 -5.05 0.20 -5.23
C THR A 30 -5.39 -1.05 -6.04
N THR A 31 -6.62 -1.19 -6.53
CA THR A 31 -7.12 -2.44 -7.12
C THR A 31 -6.37 -2.80 -8.40
N LYS A 32 -6.21 -1.82 -9.30
CA LYS A 32 -5.45 -2.03 -10.56
C LYS A 32 -3.99 -2.34 -10.29
N PHE A 33 -3.40 -1.64 -9.31
CA PHE A 33 -2.02 -1.88 -8.89
C PHE A 33 -1.86 -3.31 -8.35
N ALA A 34 -2.69 -3.74 -7.40
CA ALA A 34 -2.63 -5.09 -6.84
C ALA A 34 -2.70 -6.17 -7.92
N ARG A 35 -3.59 -6.00 -8.90
CA ARG A 35 -3.77 -6.94 -10.01
C ARG A 35 -2.52 -7.07 -10.90
N SER A 36 -1.81 -5.97 -11.18
CA SER A 36 -0.55 -6.03 -11.94
C SER A 36 0.59 -6.74 -11.20
N PHE A 37 0.48 -6.87 -9.87
CA PHE A 37 1.49 -7.49 -9.01
C PHE A 37 1.09 -8.87 -8.47
N GLU A 38 -0.07 -9.41 -8.85
CA GLU A 38 -0.58 -10.70 -8.36
C GLU A 38 0.36 -11.88 -8.71
N GLY A 39 1.05 -11.80 -9.85
CA GLY A 39 2.06 -12.77 -10.27
C GLY A 39 3.50 -12.45 -9.84
N ALA A 40 3.73 -11.32 -9.15
CA ALA A 40 5.06 -10.93 -8.70
C ALA A 40 5.53 -11.86 -7.55
N LYS A 41 6.84 -12.05 -7.41
CA LYS A 41 7.45 -12.90 -6.36
C LYS A 41 8.59 -12.16 -5.67
N GLY A 42 8.96 -12.64 -4.49
CA GLY A 42 10.06 -12.11 -3.70
C GLY A 42 9.84 -10.65 -3.29
N ASP A 43 10.89 -9.84 -3.37
CA ASP A 43 10.90 -8.44 -2.94
C ASP A 43 9.88 -7.56 -3.67
N VAL A 44 9.57 -7.87 -4.94
CA VAL A 44 8.60 -7.11 -5.73
C VAL A 44 7.19 -7.27 -5.16
N LEU A 45 6.80 -8.49 -4.76
CA LEU A 45 5.52 -8.75 -4.11
C LEU A 45 5.47 -8.09 -2.72
N ALA A 46 6.57 -8.18 -1.95
CA ALA A 46 6.66 -7.61 -0.62
C ALA A 46 6.50 -6.08 -0.65
N LEU A 47 7.21 -5.40 -1.56
CA LEU A 47 7.10 -3.95 -1.76
C LEU A 47 5.69 -3.54 -2.25
N ALA A 48 5.11 -4.29 -3.19
CA ALA A 48 3.76 -4.01 -3.67
C ALA A 48 2.71 -4.14 -2.55
N THR A 49 2.82 -5.19 -1.73
CA THR A 49 1.92 -5.43 -0.60
C THR A 49 2.06 -4.34 0.47
N LYS A 50 3.30 -3.96 0.82
CA LYS A 50 3.56 -2.85 1.75
C LYS A 50 3.01 -1.52 1.20
N THR A 51 3.12 -1.30 -0.11
CA THR A 51 2.63 -0.07 -0.76
C THR A 51 1.11 0.01 -0.62
N ILE A 52 0.41 -1.09 -0.89
CA ILE A 52 -1.04 -1.18 -0.74
C ILE A 52 -1.46 -0.92 0.71
N ALA A 53 -0.74 -1.48 1.69
CA ALA A 53 -1.00 -1.24 3.10
C ALA A 53 -0.81 0.25 3.45
N ALA A 54 0.32 0.85 3.09
CA ALA A 54 0.61 2.25 3.36
C ALA A 54 -0.44 3.19 2.74
N VAL A 55 -0.90 2.92 1.51
CA VAL A 55 -1.97 3.69 0.87
C VAL A 55 -3.29 3.58 1.64
N LYS A 56 -3.65 2.36 2.08
CA LYS A 56 -4.88 2.12 2.87
C LYS A 56 -4.82 2.77 4.26
N GLU A 57 -3.64 2.83 4.86
CA GLU A 57 -3.38 3.50 6.13
C GLU A 57 -3.28 5.03 6.00
N GLY A 58 -3.34 5.59 4.79
CA GLY A 58 -3.15 7.03 4.54
C GLY A 58 -1.70 7.50 4.65
N LYS A 59 -0.74 6.58 4.79
CA LYS A 59 0.71 6.82 4.82
C LYS A 59 1.27 7.07 3.42
N TYR A 60 0.74 8.08 2.74
CA TYR A 60 1.03 8.37 1.34
C TYR A 60 2.51 8.69 1.08
N ALA A 61 3.21 9.35 2.00
CA ALA A 61 4.67 9.59 1.86
C ALA A 61 5.47 8.29 1.87
N GLU A 62 5.14 7.35 2.76
CA GLU A 62 5.76 6.02 2.79
C GLU A 62 5.42 5.22 1.54
N ALA A 63 4.18 5.28 1.07
CA ALA A 63 3.76 4.63 -0.18
C ALA A 63 4.56 5.16 -1.38
N LEU A 64 4.82 6.47 -1.46
CA LEU A 64 5.65 7.05 -2.52
C LEU A 64 7.10 6.54 -2.47
N THR A 65 7.69 6.44 -1.28
CA THR A 65 9.04 5.87 -1.12
C THR A 65 9.10 4.43 -1.63
N GLN A 66 8.14 3.60 -1.25
CA GLN A 66 8.09 2.20 -1.67
C GLN A 66 7.82 2.04 -3.17
N LEU A 67 6.97 2.91 -3.75
CA LEU A 67 6.77 2.98 -5.20
C LEU A 67 8.06 3.35 -5.95
N ALA A 68 8.91 4.20 -5.36
CA ALA A 68 10.23 4.50 -5.89
C ALA A 68 11.20 3.34 -5.86
N GLU A 69 11.16 2.55 -4.81
CA GLU A 69 11.94 1.30 -4.75
C GLU A 69 11.44 0.29 -5.77
N LEU A 70 10.11 0.14 -5.92
CA LEU A 70 9.51 -0.69 -6.95
C LEU A 70 9.95 -0.28 -8.35
N ALA A 71 9.91 1.01 -8.68
CA ALA A 71 10.31 1.46 -10.02
C ALA A 71 11.80 1.25 -10.33
N LYS A 72 12.66 1.11 -9.32
CA LYS A 72 14.07 0.75 -9.48
C LYS A 72 14.27 -0.74 -9.75
N GLN A 73 13.25 -1.58 -9.54
CA GLN A 73 13.31 -3.01 -9.84
C GLN A 73 13.40 -3.21 -11.36
N VAL A 74 14.48 -3.85 -11.81
CA VAL A 74 14.76 -4.12 -13.22
C VAL A 74 13.81 -5.14 -13.86
N ASN A 75 13.17 -5.99 -13.05
CA ASN A 75 12.32 -7.09 -13.52
C ASN A 75 10.83 -6.74 -13.64
N LEU A 76 10.47 -5.45 -13.58
CA LEU A 76 9.07 -5.06 -13.77
C LEU A 76 8.64 -5.20 -15.23
N THR A 77 7.47 -5.80 -15.44
CA THR A 77 6.79 -5.78 -16.74
C THR A 77 6.33 -4.36 -17.09
N ASP A 78 6.04 -4.08 -18.37
CA ASP A 78 5.53 -2.77 -18.77
C ASP A 78 4.21 -2.41 -18.09
N GLU A 79 3.35 -3.41 -17.85
CA GLU A 79 2.12 -3.24 -17.10
C GLU A 79 2.38 -2.88 -15.64
N GLN A 80 3.35 -3.53 -14.98
CA GLN A 80 3.77 -3.19 -13.63
C GLN A 80 4.38 -1.79 -13.54
N LYS A 81 5.25 -1.42 -14.48
CA LYS A 81 5.85 -0.07 -14.55
C LYS A 81 4.76 1.00 -14.72
N LYS A 82 3.77 0.74 -15.56
CA LYS A 82 2.62 1.63 -15.74
C LYS A 82 1.81 1.75 -14.45
N SER A 83 1.44 0.63 -13.83
CA SER A 83 0.70 0.61 -12.56
C SER A 83 1.45 1.34 -11.44
N VAL A 84 2.78 1.21 -11.35
CA VAL A 84 3.60 1.97 -10.38
C VAL A 84 3.52 3.46 -10.66
N LYS A 85 3.63 3.90 -11.92
CA LYS A 85 3.53 5.32 -12.30
C LYS A 85 2.13 5.89 -12.04
N ASP A 86 1.08 5.16 -12.42
CA ASP A 86 -0.31 5.55 -12.20
C ASP A 86 -0.62 5.68 -10.70
N LEU A 87 -0.23 4.70 -9.89
CA LEU A 87 -0.43 4.76 -8.44
C LEU A 87 0.39 5.88 -7.80
N THR A 88 1.63 6.09 -8.26
CA THR A 88 2.48 7.22 -7.83
C THR A 88 1.79 8.56 -8.09
N ALA A 89 1.22 8.75 -9.28
CA ALA A 89 0.50 9.97 -9.62
C ALA A 89 -0.76 10.16 -8.76
N ALA A 90 -1.52 9.09 -8.51
CA ALA A 90 -2.71 9.14 -7.69
C ALA A 90 -2.40 9.45 -6.21
N VAL A 91 -1.38 8.81 -5.64
CA VAL A 91 -0.90 9.06 -4.28
C VAL A 91 -0.34 10.48 -4.15
N LYS A 92 0.42 10.95 -5.15
CA LYS A 92 0.90 12.33 -5.21
C LYS A 92 -0.26 13.33 -5.26
N ASN A 93 -1.26 13.11 -6.11
CA ASN A 93 -2.43 13.98 -6.21
C ASN A 93 -3.21 14.03 -4.90
N LYS A 94 -3.31 12.90 -4.17
CA LYS A 94 -3.86 12.90 -2.82
C LYS A 94 -3.01 13.71 -1.86
N LEU A 95 -1.69 13.48 -1.86
CA LEU A 95 -0.78 14.20 -0.99
C LEU A 95 -0.86 15.72 -1.24
N THR A 96 -0.88 16.17 -2.50
CA THR A 96 -1.00 17.59 -2.86
C THR A 96 -2.39 18.16 -2.63
N GLY A 97 -3.44 17.39 -2.85
CA GLY A 97 -4.82 17.79 -2.54
C GLY A 97 -5.03 17.97 -1.03
N THR A 98 -4.44 17.09 -0.22
CA THR A 98 -4.38 17.26 1.24
C THR A 98 -3.42 18.41 1.62
N ALA A 99 -2.30 18.58 0.92
CA ALA A 99 -1.35 19.69 1.14
C ALA A 99 -1.98 21.06 0.91
N GLN A 100 -2.86 21.21 -0.08
CA GLN A 100 -3.59 22.46 -0.29
C GLN A 100 -4.52 22.79 0.89
N GLN A 101 -4.89 21.79 1.71
CA GLN A 101 -5.59 21.99 2.97
C GLN A 101 -4.66 22.14 4.20
N THR A 102 -3.38 21.71 4.16
CA THR A 102 -2.51 21.67 5.36
C THR A 102 -1.13 22.36 5.23
N GLY A 103 -0.72 22.84 4.07
CA GLY A 103 0.43 23.73 3.85
C GLY A 103 1.82 23.18 4.22
N LYS A 104 2.68 23.00 3.20
CA LYS A 104 4.17 22.87 3.25
C LYS A 104 4.81 21.49 3.40
N GLU A 105 4.32 20.56 4.23
CA GLU A 105 5.04 19.29 4.46
C GLU A 105 4.96 18.30 3.27
N ALA A 106 3.82 18.28 2.58
CA ALA A 106 3.58 17.38 1.46
C ALA A 106 4.31 17.78 0.16
N GLU A 107 4.62 19.06 -0.04
CA GLU A 107 5.39 19.51 -1.21
C GLU A 107 6.83 18.99 -1.18
N GLY A 108 7.45 18.91 -0.01
CA GLY A 108 8.81 18.40 0.16
C GLY A 108 8.94 16.92 -0.21
N ALA A 109 7.99 16.09 0.22
CA ALA A 109 7.96 14.67 -0.12
C ALA A 109 7.77 14.44 -1.63
N VAL A 110 6.87 15.22 -2.25
CA VAL A 110 6.58 15.15 -3.69
C VAL A 110 7.77 15.61 -4.53
N ASN A 111 8.46 16.68 -4.12
CA ASN A 111 9.62 17.19 -4.82
C ASN A 111 10.81 16.22 -4.73
N SER A 112 11.03 15.64 -3.54
CA SER A 112 12.06 14.63 -3.31
C SER A 112 11.84 13.39 -4.17
N LEU A 113 10.60 12.91 -4.25
CA LEU A 113 10.23 11.81 -5.13
C LEU A 113 10.46 12.16 -6.60
N LYS A 114 9.99 13.33 -7.05
CA LYS A 114 10.17 13.78 -8.45
C LYS A 114 11.65 13.78 -8.81
N LYS A 115 12.52 14.27 -7.93
CA LYS A 115 13.97 14.28 -8.16
C LYS A 115 14.57 12.87 -8.17
N SER A 116 14.14 11.98 -7.27
CA SER A 116 14.63 10.60 -7.17
C SER A 116 14.18 9.71 -8.34
N PHE A 117 13.04 10.02 -8.96
CA PHE A 117 12.49 9.27 -10.09
C PHE A 117 12.78 9.86 -11.48
N PHE A 118 12.77 11.19 -11.60
CA PHE A 118 12.80 11.90 -12.88
C PHE A 118 14.02 12.80 -13.04
N GLY A 119 14.87 12.93 -12.02
CA GLY A 119 16.14 13.65 -12.12
C GLY A 119 17.15 12.83 -12.89
N LYS A 120 17.25 13.07 -14.20
CA LYS A 120 18.41 12.71 -15.02
C LYS A 120 19.35 13.89 -15.11
#